data_AF-R6AAD1-F1
#
_entry.id   AF-R6AAD1-F1
#
_cell.length_a   1.000
_cell.length_b   1.000
_cell.length_c   1.000
_cell.angle_alpha   90.00
_cell.angle_beta   90.00
_cell.angle_gamma   90.00
#
_symmetry.space_group_name_H-M   'P 1'
#
loop_
_entity.id
_entity.type
_entity.pdbx_description
1 polymer ?
#
loop_
_entity_poly.entity_id
_entity_poly.type
_entity_poly.pdbx_seq_one_letter_code
_entity_poly.pdbx_strand_id
1 'polypeptide(L)'
;MLSTAGKAQKRPFSSAKLHDMTQQPNTCHITLWAKCLATRITLLCALCLAVCHAVPALAATSDKARQLVRQAANAAVHKDYRQSSALLFKARSEAEAAADYDQLFWVYTNLGINQAELLNYADALQHFTKAYQIATKHLDERRVLSIRNNIAGLYMMNHEQNKALAEYTKIYADIKGSSDSVFTGGCALNIATLLIDKHQYAQARPYMEQAELLLGRYAENRAALVTLRTDYLLGTGNTEGAYRLVADAQTKYPALQHNADILYLRARTALMRALANEAVTQGRLALAQPGIDLSMKRAIFELLSQAYSMQQCYEQALACKDSVVAVSDALSNLTGQKLYEARQIQFDIWQKQQEIDNYKKRHALEMALLVVVLIASGALVWALVVKTKNARQQRKLAHMELEHEQVQREALQQKLANEQAEQEQSRRTIEQRSRELMSKAMQAANRNDSLRELLHTLETDSGLDLDKRPELKRTLAALRHQLDSTVEWKDFTTYFEQTNGQFLQQLKHLHPTLTANELRYLSLVYINLSSKEIALLLNITPEYCKKKKQQVARKMGLTDPRTLYAYLTGSEVMG
;
A
#
# COMPACT_ATOMS: atom_id res chain seq x y z
N MET A 1 57.85 45.00 -16.51
CA MET A 1 59.31 44.86 -16.35
C MET A 1 59.59 44.09 -15.07
N LEU A 2 60.29 42.95 -15.20
CA LEU A 2 61.26 42.31 -14.28
C LEU A 2 60.98 42.37 -12.75
N SER A 3 60.75 41.25 -12.07
CA SER A 3 61.69 40.17 -11.68
C SER A 3 62.35 40.39 -10.32
N THR A 4 62.24 39.38 -9.43
CA THR A 4 63.32 38.70 -8.66
C THR A 4 62.68 38.05 -7.42
N ALA A 5 62.59 36.72 -7.27
CA ALA A 5 63.60 35.68 -7.14
C ALA A 5 64.32 35.68 -5.77
N GLY A 6 64.04 34.64 -4.97
CA GLY A 6 64.82 34.22 -3.81
C GLY A 6 64.68 32.70 -3.62
N LYS A 7 65.74 31.96 -3.95
CA LYS A 7 65.90 30.50 -3.88
C LYS A 7 66.90 30.13 -2.77
N ALA A 8 66.90 28.84 -2.45
CA ALA A 8 67.90 28.03 -1.72
C ALA A 8 67.60 27.84 -0.22
N GLN A 9 67.75 26.65 0.38
CA GLN A 9 68.82 25.66 0.15
C GLN A 9 68.43 24.24 0.64
N LYS A 10 68.86 23.22 -0.11
CA LYS A 10 68.88 21.78 0.28
C LYS A 10 70.08 21.52 1.22
N ARG A 11 70.13 20.46 2.07
CA ARG A 11 70.54 19.04 1.82
C ARG A 11 70.98 18.42 3.21
N PRO A 12 71.43 17.14 3.37
CA PRO A 12 70.70 15.85 3.39
C PRO A 12 71.18 14.89 4.55
N PHE A 13 71.00 13.55 4.38
CA PHE A 13 71.43 12.35 5.18
C PHE A 13 70.37 11.78 6.15
N SER A 14 70.15 10.47 6.36
CA SER A 14 70.60 9.21 5.74
C SER A 14 69.75 8.03 6.31
N SER A 15 69.78 6.90 5.62
CA SER A 15 69.21 5.56 5.88
C SER A 15 69.10 5.03 7.33
N ALA A 16 68.08 4.20 7.60
CA ALA A 16 68.23 2.75 7.94
C ALA A 16 66.90 2.01 8.26
N LYS A 17 66.70 0.89 7.54
CA LYS A 17 66.14 -0.45 7.87
C LYS A 17 64.78 -0.70 8.57
N LEU A 18 64.08 -1.65 7.92
CA LEU A 18 62.95 -2.53 8.27
C LEU A 18 62.79 -2.97 9.75
N HIS A 19 61.53 -2.97 10.19
CA HIS A 19 60.92 -4.17 10.78
C HIS A 19 59.43 -4.26 10.41
N ASP A 20 59.02 -5.46 10.03
CA ASP A 20 57.69 -5.88 9.61
C ASP A 20 56.90 -6.39 10.82
N MET A 21 55.67 -5.91 11.03
CA MET A 21 54.62 -6.58 11.81
C MET A 21 53.24 -6.09 11.35
N THR A 22 52.67 -6.83 10.41
CA THR A 22 51.27 -7.26 10.34
C THR A 22 50.26 -6.60 11.30
N GLN A 23 49.35 -5.77 10.76
CA GLN A 23 47.95 -5.69 11.22
C GLN A 23 47.05 -5.09 10.11
N GLN A 24 46.00 -5.84 9.75
CA GLN A 24 44.98 -5.49 8.75
C GLN A 24 44.17 -4.24 9.16
N PRO A 25 43.82 -3.32 8.24
CA PRO A 25 42.80 -2.33 8.49
C PRO A 25 41.42 -2.78 8.00
N ASN A 26 40.43 -2.59 8.86
CA ASN A 26 38.99 -2.79 8.63
C ASN A 26 38.48 -2.04 7.38
N THR A 27 38.23 -2.76 6.29
CA THR A 27 37.66 -2.23 5.03
C THR A 27 36.13 -2.18 5.00
N CYS A 28 35.44 -2.51 6.09
CA CYS A 28 33.96 -2.61 6.10
C CYS A 28 33.23 -1.29 6.45
N HIS A 29 33.86 -0.34 7.17
CA HIS A 29 33.17 0.89 7.61
C HIS A 29 33.24 2.07 6.62
N ILE A 30 34.24 2.09 5.72
CA ILE A 30 34.42 3.19 4.75
C ILE A 30 33.44 3.07 3.56
N THR A 31 33.04 1.86 3.20
CA THR A 31 32.13 1.61 2.06
C THR A 31 30.67 1.95 2.37
N LEU A 32 30.24 1.85 3.65
CA LEU A 32 28.89 2.23 4.07
C LEU A 32 28.72 3.76 4.14
N TRP A 33 29.72 4.47 4.66
CA TRP A 33 29.74 5.94 4.72
C TRP A 33 29.84 6.57 3.33
N ALA A 34 30.66 6.02 2.43
CA ALA A 34 30.74 6.50 1.04
C ALA A 34 29.43 6.30 0.27
N LYS A 35 28.71 5.18 0.49
CA LYS A 35 27.39 4.94 -0.12
C LYS A 35 26.30 5.85 0.46
N CYS A 36 26.34 6.16 1.76
CA CYS A 36 25.41 7.09 2.41
C CYS A 36 25.67 8.56 2.00
N LEU A 37 26.93 8.94 1.83
CA LEU A 37 27.32 10.26 1.33
C LEU A 37 26.98 10.43 -0.14
N ALA A 38 27.23 9.41 -0.98
CA ALA A 38 26.88 9.41 -2.40
C ALA A 38 25.36 9.49 -2.61
N THR A 39 24.56 8.76 -1.81
CA THR A 39 23.09 8.85 -1.87
C THR A 39 22.55 10.20 -1.38
N ARG A 40 23.17 10.81 -0.36
CA ARG A 40 22.82 12.17 0.07
C ARG A 40 23.19 13.24 -0.97
N ILE A 41 24.35 13.10 -1.61
CA ILE A 41 24.80 14.01 -2.69
C ILE A 41 23.92 13.85 -3.93
N THR A 42 23.54 12.63 -4.32
CA THR A 42 22.62 12.43 -5.46
C THR A 42 21.21 12.93 -5.15
N LEU A 43 20.70 12.77 -3.92
CA LEU A 43 19.45 13.37 -3.48
C LEU A 43 19.51 14.90 -3.49
N LEU A 44 20.59 15.51 -3.00
CA LEU A 44 20.78 16.98 -3.04
C LEU A 44 20.90 17.50 -4.48
N CYS A 45 21.65 16.80 -5.34
CA CYS A 45 21.76 17.16 -6.75
C CYS A 45 20.43 16.99 -7.51
N ALA A 46 19.66 15.93 -7.22
CA ALA A 46 18.34 15.73 -7.78
C ALA A 46 17.34 16.80 -7.29
N LEU A 47 17.42 17.21 -6.02
CA LEU A 47 16.60 18.30 -5.47
C LEU A 47 16.98 19.65 -6.10
N CYS A 48 18.27 19.93 -6.25
CA CYS A 48 18.75 21.14 -6.92
C CYS A 48 18.38 21.16 -8.42
N LEU A 49 18.49 20.04 -9.13
CA LEU A 49 18.04 19.92 -10.53
C LEU A 49 16.52 20.08 -10.66
N ALA A 50 15.74 19.49 -9.75
CA ALA A 50 14.29 19.65 -9.72
C ALA A 50 13.89 21.10 -9.43
N VAL A 51 14.57 21.79 -8.51
CA VAL A 51 14.36 23.22 -8.22
C VAL A 51 14.77 24.08 -9.42
N CYS A 52 15.91 23.78 -10.06
CA CYS A 52 16.39 24.50 -11.24
C CYS A 52 15.51 24.31 -12.48
N HIS A 53 14.75 23.21 -12.59
CA HIS A 53 13.76 23.02 -13.66
C HIS A 53 12.35 23.52 -13.29
N ALA A 54 11.99 23.49 -12.00
CA ALA A 54 10.71 23.99 -11.52
C ALA A 54 10.61 25.52 -11.63
N VAL A 55 11.68 26.26 -11.32
CA VAL A 55 11.66 27.73 -11.36
C VAL A 55 11.43 28.28 -12.79
N PRO A 56 12.12 27.80 -13.85
CA PRO A 56 11.84 28.19 -15.23
C PRO A 56 10.44 27.78 -15.70
N ALA A 57 9.92 26.62 -15.26
CA ALA A 57 8.59 26.16 -15.61
C ALA A 57 7.48 27.01 -14.96
N LEU A 58 7.67 27.40 -13.69
CA LEU A 58 6.80 28.34 -12.97
C LEU A 58 6.85 29.74 -13.59
N ALA A 59 8.02 30.22 -14.00
CA ALA A 59 8.16 31.50 -14.69
C ALA A 59 7.46 31.49 -16.07
N ALA A 60 7.62 30.40 -16.85
CA ALA A 60 6.98 30.28 -18.17
C ALA A 60 5.44 30.21 -18.08
N THR A 61 4.89 29.56 -17.06
CA THR A 61 3.44 29.51 -16.81
C THR A 61 2.87 30.86 -16.38
N SER A 62 3.59 31.61 -15.53
CA SER A 62 3.26 33.00 -15.17
C SER A 62 3.20 33.93 -16.40
N ASP A 63 4.19 33.88 -17.30
CA ASP A 63 4.21 34.72 -18.51
C ASP A 63 3.07 34.38 -19.47
N LYS A 64 2.74 33.09 -19.61
CA LYS A 64 1.60 32.64 -20.42
C LYS A 64 0.26 33.13 -19.84
N ALA A 65 0.07 33.04 -18.52
CA ALA A 65 -1.11 33.58 -17.85
C ALA A 65 -1.27 35.08 -18.12
N ARG A 66 -0.18 35.84 -17.99
CA ARG A 66 -0.16 37.28 -18.27
C ARG A 66 -0.53 37.61 -19.71
N GLN A 67 -0.03 36.85 -20.69
CA GLN A 67 -0.40 37.03 -22.10
C GLN A 67 -1.89 36.77 -22.34
N LEU A 68 -2.44 35.71 -21.75
CA LEU A 68 -3.87 35.37 -21.88
C LEU A 68 -4.76 36.45 -21.26
N VAL A 69 -4.39 37.01 -20.10
CA VAL A 69 -5.12 38.13 -19.47
C VAL A 69 -5.11 39.36 -20.39
N ARG A 70 -3.97 39.71 -21.01
CA ARG A 70 -3.90 40.84 -21.95
C ARG A 70 -4.78 40.63 -23.18
N GLN A 71 -4.78 39.42 -23.75
CA GLN A 71 -5.64 39.08 -24.87
C GLN A 71 -7.12 39.16 -24.49
N ALA A 72 -7.46 38.69 -23.28
CA ALA A 72 -8.82 38.77 -22.77
C ALA A 72 -9.29 40.22 -22.56
N ALA A 73 -8.42 41.08 -22.02
CA ALA A 73 -8.71 42.51 -21.88
C ALA A 73 -8.93 43.15 -23.25
N ASN A 74 -8.11 42.82 -24.25
CA ASN A 74 -8.31 43.32 -25.61
C ASN A 74 -9.62 42.85 -26.23
N ALA A 75 -10.01 41.57 -26.03
CA ALA A 75 -11.32 41.07 -26.48
C ALA A 75 -12.49 41.82 -25.81
N ALA A 76 -12.38 42.09 -24.51
CA ALA A 76 -13.39 42.85 -23.76
C ALA A 76 -13.51 44.31 -24.25
N VAL A 77 -12.40 44.96 -24.60
CA VAL A 77 -12.42 46.31 -25.24
C VAL A 77 -13.24 46.32 -26.53
N HIS A 78 -13.22 45.22 -27.28
CA HIS A 78 -14.02 45.04 -28.49
C HIS A 78 -15.42 44.44 -28.22
N LYS A 79 -15.83 44.39 -26.95
CA LYS A 79 -17.11 43.84 -26.46
C LYS A 79 -17.33 42.35 -26.76
N ASP A 80 -16.25 41.59 -27.03
CA ASP A 80 -16.30 40.14 -27.15
C ASP A 80 -16.07 39.49 -25.78
N TYR A 81 -17.11 39.53 -24.95
CA TYR A 81 -17.06 39.02 -23.57
C TYR A 81 -16.99 37.50 -23.52
N ARG A 82 -17.50 36.80 -24.54
CA ARG A 82 -17.39 35.36 -24.65
C ARG A 82 -15.95 34.92 -24.88
N GLN A 83 -15.26 35.51 -25.85
CA GLN A 83 -13.84 35.23 -26.09
C GLN A 83 -13.00 35.65 -24.87
N SER A 84 -13.26 36.83 -24.32
CA SER A 84 -12.58 37.32 -23.11
C SER A 84 -12.71 36.33 -21.95
N SER A 85 -13.92 35.89 -21.63
CA SER A 85 -14.17 34.93 -20.53
C SER A 85 -13.53 33.57 -20.78
N ALA A 86 -13.51 33.08 -22.02
CA ALA A 86 -12.82 31.85 -22.39
C ALA A 86 -11.29 31.96 -22.21
N LEU A 87 -10.69 33.09 -22.57
CA LEU A 87 -9.26 33.38 -22.35
C LEU A 87 -8.94 33.50 -20.85
N LEU A 88 -9.79 34.17 -20.07
CA LEU A 88 -9.64 34.30 -18.62
C LEU A 88 -9.74 32.95 -17.90
N PHE A 89 -10.61 32.05 -18.36
CA PHE A 89 -10.69 30.69 -17.81
C PHE A 89 -9.38 29.92 -18.02
N LYS A 90 -8.76 30.04 -19.19
CA LYS A 90 -7.43 29.46 -19.47
C LYS A 90 -6.34 30.12 -18.62
N ALA A 91 -6.34 31.45 -18.56
CA ALA A 91 -5.39 32.21 -17.75
C ALA A 91 -5.44 31.83 -16.27
N ARG A 92 -6.66 31.57 -15.75
CA ARG A 92 -6.87 31.09 -14.38
C ARG A 92 -6.11 29.80 -14.11
N SER A 93 -6.26 28.81 -14.98
CA SER A 93 -5.61 27.49 -14.81
C SER A 93 -4.08 27.61 -14.82
N GLU A 94 -3.52 28.46 -15.69
CA GLU A 94 -2.07 28.70 -15.76
C GLU A 94 -1.56 29.44 -14.51
N ALA A 95 -2.30 30.45 -14.05
CA ALA A 95 -1.95 31.21 -12.85
C ALA A 95 -2.10 30.40 -11.56
N GLU A 96 -3.11 29.52 -11.45
CA GLU A 96 -3.27 28.57 -10.35
C GLU A 96 -2.10 27.59 -10.30
N ALA A 97 -1.67 27.05 -11.44
CA ALA A 97 -0.52 26.14 -11.52
C ALA A 97 0.80 26.84 -11.15
N ALA A 98 0.94 28.12 -11.47
CA ALA A 98 2.11 28.93 -11.15
C ALA A 98 2.10 29.52 -9.72
N ALA A 99 1.00 29.37 -8.98
CA ALA A 99 0.73 30.15 -7.75
C ALA A 99 0.92 31.67 -7.96
N ASP A 100 0.58 32.17 -9.14
CA ASP A 100 0.72 33.58 -9.52
C ASP A 100 -0.51 34.39 -9.08
N TYR A 101 -0.47 34.87 -7.84
CA TYR A 101 -1.56 35.63 -7.25
C TYR A 101 -1.81 36.98 -7.93
N ASP A 102 -0.79 37.58 -8.56
CA ASP A 102 -0.97 38.83 -9.31
C ASP A 102 -1.84 38.62 -10.55
N GLN A 103 -1.57 37.55 -11.30
CA GLN A 103 -2.40 37.19 -12.45
C GLN A 103 -3.77 36.67 -12.02
N LEU A 104 -3.89 35.91 -10.93
CA LEU A 104 -5.19 35.51 -10.42
C LEU A 104 -6.07 36.70 -10.05
N PHE A 105 -5.49 37.73 -9.42
CA PHE A 105 -6.21 38.98 -9.16
C PHE A 105 -6.76 39.59 -10.45
N TRP A 106 -5.93 39.72 -11.49
CA TRP A 106 -6.37 40.31 -12.76
C TRP A 106 -7.38 39.43 -13.49
N VAL A 107 -7.25 38.11 -13.41
CA VAL A 107 -8.22 37.17 -13.97
C VAL A 107 -9.61 37.40 -13.36
N TYR A 108 -9.71 37.41 -12.03
CA TYR A 108 -10.98 37.61 -11.36
C TYR A 108 -11.50 39.04 -11.52
N THR A 109 -10.63 40.04 -11.58
CA THR A 109 -11.03 41.43 -11.85
C THR A 109 -11.66 41.55 -13.24
N ASN A 110 -11.02 41.01 -14.28
CA ASN A 110 -11.57 41.08 -15.64
C ASN A 110 -12.83 40.23 -15.80
N LEU A 111 -12.92 39.07 -15.15
CA LEU A 111 -14.17 38.30 -15.11
C LEU A 111 -15.32 39.10 -14.47
N GLY A 112 -15.03 39.82 -13.38
CA GLY A 112 -16.00 40.71 -12.75
C GLY A 112 -16.45 41.85 -13.66
N ILE A 113 -15.51 42.49 -14.36
CA ILE A 113 -15.80 43.56 -15.34
C ILE A 113 -16.67 43.01 -16.48
N ASN A 114 -16.32 41.87 -17.07
CA ASN A 114 -17.12 41.25 -18.14
C ASN A 114 -18.57 41.00 -17.71
N GLN A 115 -18.77 40.46 -16.49
CA GLN A 115 -20.12 40.21 -15.97
C GLN A 115 -20.87 41.51 -15.68
N ALA A 116 -20.20 42.55 -15.16
CA ALA A 116 -20.81 43.85 -14.92
C ALA A 116 -21.27 44.54 -16.22
N GLU A 117 -20.46 44.45 -17.28
CA GLU A 117 -20.79 44.96 -18.62
C GLU A 117 -22.00 44.26 -19.24
N LEU A 118 -22.20 42.99 -18.91
CA LEU A 118 -23.35 42.18 -19.29
C LEU A 118 -24.54 42.31 -18.32
N LEU A 119 -24.48 43.27 -17.38
CA LEU A 119 -25.52 43.55 -16.38
C LEU A 119 -25.75 42.41 -15.37
N ASN A 120 -24.84 41.44 -15.30
CA ASN A 120 -24.90 40.33 -14.38
C ASN A 120 -24.15 40.65 -13.08
N TYR A 121 -24.72 41.58 -12.30
CA TYR A 121 -24.05 42.18 -11.15
C TYR A 121 -23.78 41.21 -10.00
N ALA A 122 -24.60 40.18 -9.82
CA ALA A 122 -24.41 39.19 -8.77
C ALA A 122 -23.09 38.41 -8.96
N ASP A 123 -22.83 37.93 -10.17
CA ASP A 123 -21.60 37.19 -10.47
C ASP A 123 -20.39 38.11 -10.60
N ALA A 124 -20.58 39.33 -11.09
CA ALA A 124 -19.54 40.36 -11.04
C ALA A 124 -19.03 40.56 -9.61
N LEU A 125 -19.95 40.67 -8.63
CA LEU A 125 -19.61 40.81 -7.23
C LEU A 125 -18.88 39.58 -6.68
N GLN A 126 -19.28 38.37 -7.07
CA GLN A 126 -18.57 37.14 -6.67
C GLN A 126 -17.12 37.13 -7.15
N HIS A 127 -16.89 37.53 -8.41
CA HIS A 127 -15.55 37.61 -8.97
C HIS A 127 -14.71 38.70 -8.30
N PHE A 128 -15.27 39.90 -8.09
CA PHE A 128 -14.56 40.95 -7.34
C PHE A 128 -14.26 40.55 -5.89
N THR A 129 -15.15 39.80 -5.25
CA THR A 129 -14.91 39.28 -3.89
C THR A 129 -13.73 38.31 -3.87
N LYS A 130 -13.58 37.44 -4.88
CA LYS A 130 -12.41 36.56 -5.01
C LYS A 130 -11.13 37.37 -5.23
N ALA A 131 -11.15 38.37 -6.11
CA ALA A 131 -10.02 39.26 -6.31
C ALA A 131 -9.64 40.02 -5.03
N TYR A 132 -10.63 40.47 -4.25
CA TYR A 132 -10.42 41.11 -2.95
C TYR A 132 -9.77 40.17 -1.92
N GLN A 133 -10.21 38.92 -1.84
CA GLN A 133 -9.59 37.91 -0.98
C GLN A 133 -8.14 37.64 -1.37
N ILE A 134 -7.85 37.53 -2.67
CA ILE A 134 -6.47 37.36 -3.17
C ILE A 134 -5.62 38.57 -2.82
N ALA A 135 -6.12 39.78 -3.07
CA ALA A 135 -5.40 41.01 -2.78
C ALA A 135 -5.03 41.12 -1.30
N THR A 136 -6.01 40.90 -0.42
CA THR A 136 -5.85 41.01 1.04
C THR A 136 -4.88 39.96 1.59
N LYS A 137 -4.86 38.75 1.03
CA LYS A 137 -4.06 37.65 1.55
C LYS A 137 -2.65 37.58 0.96
N HIS A 138 -2.46 38.02 -0.27
CA HIS A 138 -1.25 37.72 -1.05
C HIS A 138 -0.60 38.93 -1.74
N LEU A 139 -1.28 40.08 -1.84
CA LEU A 139 -0.80 41.25 -2.58
C LEU A 139 -0.67 42.48 -1.65
N ASP A 140 -0.78 43.67 -2.24
CA ASP A 140 -0.60 44.96 -1.59
C ASP A 140 -1.92 45.74 -1.40
N GLU A 141 -1.86 46.77 -0.56
CA GLU A 141 -3.00 47.64 -0.26
C GLU A 141 -3.53 48.36 -1.51
N ARG A 142 -2.68 48.65 -2.50
CA ARG A 142 -3.12 49.30 -3.74
C ARG A 142 -4.06 48.39 -4.52
N ARG A 143 -3.81 47.08 -4.55
CA ARG A 143 -4.72 46.08 -5.15
C ARG A 143 -6.03 45.96 -4.38
N VAL A 144 -5.97 46.01 -3.06
CA VAL A 144 -7.16 46.03 -2.18
C VAL A 144 -8.04 47.25 -2.48
N LEU A 145 -7.44 48.45 -2.56
CA LEU A 145 -8.16 49.68 -2.87
C LEU A 145 -8.74 49.67 -4.29
N SER A 146 -7.97 49.19 -5.27
CA SER A 146 -8.42 49.10 -6.67
C SER A 146 -9.65 48.22 -6.82
N ILE A 147 -9.68 47.04 -6.19
CA ILE A 147 -10.85 46.15 -6.30
C ILE A 147 -12.03 46.63 -5.47
N ARG A 148 -11.80 47.27 -4.31
CA ARG A 148 -12.87 47.93 -3.55
C ARG A 148 -13.52 49.05 -4.35
N ASN A 149 -12.74 49.83 -5.10
CA ASN A 149 -13.27 50.84 -6.02
C ASN A 149 -14.18 50.22 -7.09
N ASN A 150 -13.78 49.08 -7.67
CA ASN A 150 -14.64 48.37 -8.63
C ASN A 150 -15.93 47.84 -7.99
N ILE A 151 -15.87 47.34 -6.75
CA ILE A 151 -17.07 46.91 -5.99
C ILE A 151 -18.00 48.11 -5.72
N ALA A 152 -17.45 49.25 -5.32
CA ALA A 152 -18.24 50.46 -5.08
C ALA A 152 -18.90 50.97 -6.39
N GLY A 153 -18.17 50.94 -7.50
CA GLY A 153 -18.71 51.21 -8.84
C GLY A 153 -19.82 50.24 -9.24
N LEU A 154 -19.65 48.94 -8.96
CA LEU A 154 -20.67 47.93 -9.19
C LEU A 154 -21.96 48.20 -8.41
N TYR A 155 -21.85 48.63 -7.14
CA TYR A 155 -23.02 49.05 -6.37
C TYR A 155 -23.72 50.27 -6.98
N MET A 156 -22.99 51.24 -7.54
CA MET A 156 -23.62 52.35 -8.26
C MET A 156 -24.38 51.85 -9.49
N MET A 157 -23.77 50.97 -10.28
CA MET A 157 -24.40 50.41 -11.49
C MET A 157 -25.65 49.57 -11.17
N ASN A 158 -25.66 48.86 -10.04
CA ASN A 158 -26.81 48.08 -9.57
C ASN A 158 -27.85 48.93 -8.80
N HIS A 159 -27.78 50.27 -8.87
CA HIS A 159 -28.66 51.20 -8.15
C HIS A 159 -28.64 51.05 -6.60
N GLU A 160 -27.60 50.46 -6.04
CA GLU A 160 -27.39 50.29 -4.59
C GLU A 160 -26.62 51.48 -3.99
N GLN A 161 -27.15 52.69 -4.19
CA GLN A 161 -26.48 53.97 -3.88
C GLN A 161 -25.95 54.06 -2.44
N ASN A 162 -26.68 53.52 -1.45
CA ASN A 162 -26.24 53.52 -0.05
C ASN A 162 -24.97 52.69 0.17
N LYS A 163 -24.88 51.51 -0.47
CA LYS A 163 -23.68 50.66 -0.35
C LYS A 163 -22.50 51.28 -1.08
N ALA A 164 -22.74 51.84 -2.27
CA ALA A 164 -21.72 52.57 -3.00
C ALA A 164 -21.15 53.74 -2.19
N LEU A 165 -22.02 54.60 -1.64
CA LEU A 165 -21.61 55.75 -0.83
C LEU A 165 -20.81 55.32 0.40
N ALA A 166 -21.28 54.28 1.10
CA ALA A 166 -20.58 53.76 2.26
C ALA A 166 -19.18 53.23 1.90
N GLU A 167 -19.04 52.48 0.82
CA GLU A 167 -17.74 51.96 0.40
C GLU A 167 -16.80 53.05 -0.11
N TYR A 168 -17.26 53.97 -0.97
CA TYR A 168 -16.42 55.08 -1.41
C TYR A 168 -15.97 55.96 -0.25
N THR A 169 -16.84 56.23 0.73
CA THR A 169 -16.48 57.03 1.91
C THR A 169 -15.38 56.36 2.74
N LYS A 170 -15.45 55.03 2.91
CA LYS A 170 -14.37 54.26 3.57
C LYS A 170 -13.08 54.32 2.78
N ILE A 171 -13.10 53.99 1.47
CA ILE A 171 -11.93 54.06 0.59
C ILE A 171 -11.28 55.45 0.68
N TYR A 172 -12.09 56.49 0.55
CA TYR A 172 -11.64 57.88 0.60
C TYR A 172 -10.98 58.21 1.96
N ALA A 173 -11.53 57.73 3.08
CA ALA A 173 -10.93 57.92 4.40
C ALA A 173 -9.56 57.21 4.52
N ASP A 174 -9.42 56.01 3.96
CA ASP A 174 -8.19 55.22 3.98
C ASP A 174 -7.05 55.88 3.17
N ILE A 175 -7.39 56.61 2.10
CA ILE A 175 -6.40 57.22 1.18
C ILE A 175 -6.25 58.73 1.34
N LYS A 176 -6.97 59.36 2.26
CA LYS A 176 -6.95 60.82 2.43
C LYS A 176 -5.54 61.28 2.82
N GLY A 177 -4.92 62.11 1.99
CA GLY A 177 -3.54 62.57 2.17
C GLY A 177 -2.49 61.69 1.48
N SER A 178 -2.90 60.68 0.72
CA SER A 178 -2.00 59.92 -0.17
C SER A 178 -1.46 60.79 -1.30
N SER A 179 -0.34 60.37 -1.89
CA SER A 179 0.23 61.01 -3.07
C SER A 179 -0.57 60.77 -4.36
N ASP A 180 -1.50 59.80 -4.36
CA ASP A 180 -2.33 59.49 -5.53
C ASP A 180 -3.54 60.44 -5.59
N SER A 181 -3.27 61.63 -6.11
CA SER A 181 -4.27 62.68 -6.27
C SER A 181 -5.41 62.28 -7.22
N VAL A 182 -5.14 61.44 -8.23
CA VAL A 182 -6.16 61.08 -9.22
C VAL A 182 -7.15 60.10 -8.62
N PHE A 183 -6.67 59.05 -7.96
CA PHE A 183 -7.54 58.07 -7.31
C PHE A 183 -8.35 58.71 -6.16
N THR A 184 -7.70 59.54 -5.33
CA THR A 184 -8.38 60.28 -4.25
C THR A 184 -9.43 61.25 -4.80
N GLY A 185 -9.11 61.97 -5.88
CA GLY A 185 -10.02 62.88 -6.56
C GLY A 185 -11.21 62.15 -7.19
N GLY A 186 -10.99 60.99 -7.80
CA GLY A 186 -12.05 60.14 -8.36
C GLY A 186 -13.03 59.63 -7.30
N CYS A 187 -12.53 59.20 -6.14
CA CYS A 187 -13.38 58.83 -5.01
C CYS A 187 -14.22 60.02 -4.52
N ALA A 188 -13.59 61.20 -4.37
CA ALA A 188 -14.30 62.41 -3.97
C ALA A 188 -15.40 62.80 -4.97
N LEU A 189 -15.12 62.67 -6.27
CA LEU A 189 -16.09 62.90 -7.34
C LEU A 189 -17.30 61.97 -7.20
N ASN A 190 -17.08 60.66 -7.05
CA ASN A 190 -18.16 59.68 -6.93
C ASN A 190 -19.00 59.89 -5.65
N ILE A 191 -18.37 60.23 -4.52
CA ILE A 191 -19.07 60.58 -3.27
C ILE A 191 -19.93 61.82 -3.48
N ALA A 192 -19.38 62.87 -4.10
CA ALA A 192 -20.11 64.11 -4.36
C ALA A 192 -21.32 63.86 -5.26
N THR A 193 -21.16 63.09 -6.34
CA THR A 193 -22.26 62.70 -7.24
C THR A 193 -23.36 61.97 -6.47
N LEU A 194 -23.03 60.93 -5.70
CA LEU A 194 -24.00 60.17 -4.91
C LEU A 194 -24.74 61.02 -3.87
N LEU A 195 -24.05 61.98 -3.25
CA LEU A 195 -24.67 62.89 -2.29
C LEU A 195 -25.58 63.91 -2.98
N ILE A 196 -25.21 64.41 -4.17
CA ILE A 196 -26.04 65.31 -4.99
C ILE A 196 -27.32 64.60 -5.43
N ASP A 197 -27.23 63.36 -5.90
CA ASP A 197 -28.39 62.53 -6.29
C ASP A 197 -29.35 62.29 -5.13
N LYS A 198 -28.82 62.24 -3.90
CA LYS A 198 -29.61 62.12 -2.66
C LYS A 198 -30.07 63.46 -2.09
N HIS A 199 -29.86 64.56 -2.80
CA HIS A 199 -30.18 65.93 -2.37
C HIS A 199 -29.44 66.38 -1.10
N GLN A 200 -28.31 65.76 -0.77
CA GLN A 200 -27.48 66.05 0.41
C GLN A 200 -26.37 67.07 0.10
N TYR A 201 -26.76 68.24 -0.42
CA TYR A 201 -25.83 69.23 -0.98
C TYR A 201 -24.77 69.74 0.01
N ALA A 202 -25.15 69.97 1.27
CA ALA A 202 -24.21 70.44 2.30
C ALA A 202 -23.08 69.43 2.53
N GLN A 203 -23.38 68.13 2.47
CA GLN A 203 -22.39 67.08 2.60
C GLN A 203 -21.59 66.89 1.31
N ALA A 204 -22.22 67.07 0.13
CA ALA A 204 -21.57 66.92 -1.16
C ALA A 204 -20.47 67.96 -1.42
N ARG A 205 -20.69 69.20 -0.96
CA ARG A 205 -19.82 70.35 -1.24
C ARG A 205 -18.32 70.11 -0.96
N PRO A 206 -17.87 69.67 0.23
CA PRO A 206 -16.45 69.46 0.49
C PRO A 206 -15.82 68.41 -0.43
N TYR A 207 -16.54 67.34 -0.78
CA TYR A 207 -16.06 66.32 -1.70
C TYR A 207 -15.99 66.84 -3.14
N MET A 208 -16.96 67.65 -3.56
CA MET A 208 -16.95 68.32 -4.87
C MET A 208 -15.75 69.26 -5.01
N GLU A 209 -15.54 70.15 -4.04
CA GLU A 209 -14.41 71.11 -4.04
C GLU A 209 -13.06 70.36 -4.08
N GLN A 210 -12.97 69.22 -3.40
CA GLN A 210 -11.78 68.38 -3.45
C GLN A 210 -11.60 67.64 -4.79
N ALA A 211 -12.68 67.15 -5.39
CA ALA A 211 -12.62 66.57 -6.73
C ALA A 211 -12.13 67.61 -7.74
N GLU A 212 -12.66 68.84 -7.69
CA GLU A 212 -12.21 69.97 -8.52
C GLU A 212 -10.72 70.27 -8.31
N LEU A 213 -10.26 70.32 -7.06
CA LEU A 213 -8.85 70.57 -6.71
C LEU A 213 -7.90 69.49 -7.26
N LEU A 214 -8.25 68.22 -7.07
CA LEU A 214 -7.36 67.10 -7.39
C LEU A 214 -7.41 66.69 -8.86
N LEU A 215 -8.57 66.82 -9.51
CA LEU A 215 -8.79 66.39 -10.88
C LEU A 215 -8.74 67.52 -11.91
N GLY A 216 -8.93 68.79 -11.50
CA GLY A 216 -9.12 69.92 -12.43
C GLY A 216 -7.95 70.23 -13.35
N ARG A 217 -6.74 69.77 -13.02
CA ARG A 217 -5.55 69.90 -13.87
C ARG A 217 -5.53 68.94 -15.06
N TYR A 218 -6.31 67.87 -15.01
CA TYR A 218 -6.36 66.82 -16.01
C TYR A 218 -7.47 67.11 -17.02
N ALA A 219 -7.12 67.19 -18.30
CA ALA A 219 -8.04 67.60 -19.36
C ALA A 219 -9.21 66.64 -19.53
N GLU A 220 -8.94 65.35 -19.35
CA GLU A 220 -9.88 64.24 -19.42
C GLU A 220 -11.00 64.32 -18.37
N ASN A 221 -10.76 64.98 -17.23
CA ASN A 221 -11.74 65.08 -16.15
C ASN A 221 -12.62 66.33 -16.23
N ARG A 222 -12.35 67.25 -17.17
CA ARG A 222 -13.04 68.55 -17.25
C ARG A 222 -14.54 68.39 -17.47
N ALA A 223 -14.96 67.47 -18.35
CA ALA A 223 -16.37 67.24 -18.62
C ALA A 223 -17.10 66.76 -17.35
N ALA A 224 -16.55 65.76 -16.67
CA ALA A 224 -17.12 65.22 -15.44
C ALA A 224 -17.22 66.27 -14.32
N LEU A 225 -16.20 67.11 -14.14
CA LEU A 225 -16.23 68.19 -13.14
C LEU A 225 -17.25 69.27 -13.48
N VAL A 226 -17.39 69.64 -14.75
CA VAL A 226 -18.43 70.59 -15.19
C VAL A 226 -19.82 70.01 -14.93
N THR A 227 -20.05 68.73 -15.24
CA THR A 227 -21.31 68.04 -14.95
C THR A 227 -21.61 68.04 -13.46
N LEU A 228 -20.67 67.58 -12.62
CA LEU A 228 -20.80 67.53 -11.16
C LEU A 228 -21.19 68.90 -10.58
N ARG A 229 -20.47 69.96 -10.97
CA ARG A 229 -20.72 71.31 -10.47
C ARG A 229 -22.06 71.86 -10.98
N THR A 230 -22.43 71.54 -12.21
CA THR A 230 -23.72 71.94 -12.78
C THR A 230 -24.87 71.26 -12.05
N ASP A 231 -24.79 69.96 -11.79
CA ASP A 231 -25.81 69.21 -11.02
C ASP A 231 -25.96 69.78 -9.61
N TYR A 232 -24.85 70.10 -8.94
CA TYR A 232 -24.86 70.78 -7.64
C TYR A 232 -25.57 72.14 -7.70
N LEU A 233 -25.26 72.98 -8.71
CA LEU A 233 -25.86 74.30 -8.87
C LEU A 233 -27.35 74.22 -9.17
N LEU A 234 -27.77 73.27 -10.03
CA LEU A 234 -29.18 73.03 -10.31
C LEU A 234 -29.93 72.56 -9.06
N GLY A 235 -29.36 71.59 -8.32
CA GLY A 235 -29.95 71.07 -7.09
C GLY A 235 -30.08 72.10 -5.97
N THR A 236 -29.20 73.09 -5.94
CA THR A 236 -29.26 74.22 -5.00
C THR A 236 -30.09 75.42 -5.51
N GLY A 237 -30.75 75.28 -6.66
CA GLY A 237 -31.62 76.30 -7.25
C GLY A 237 -30.91 77.41 -8.04
N ASN A 238 -29.59 77.36 -8.18
CA ASN A 238 -28.81 78.34 -8.96
C ASN A 238 -28.78 77.99 -10.45
N THR A 239 -29.94 78.06 -11.11
CA THR A 239 -30.08 77.73 -12.54
C THR A 239 -29.29 78.64 -13.46
N GLU A 240 -29.15 79.92 -13.10
CA GLU A 240 -28.39 80.90 -13.87
C GLU A 240 -26.89 80.63 -13.80
N GLY A 241 -26.36 80.33 -12.61
CA GLY A 241 -24.97 79.94 -12.44
C GLY A 241 -24.65 78.64 -13.17
N ALA A 242 -25.55 77.65 -13.12
CA ALA A 242 -25.42 76.41 -13.87
C ALA A 242 -25.36 76.65 -15.39
N TYR A 243 -26.27 77.48 -15.92
CA TYR A 243 -26.29 77.83 -17.34
C TYR A 243 -24.99 78.53 -17.78
N ARG A 244 -24.53 79.55 -17.04
CA ARG A 244 -23.28 80.25 -17.38
C ARG A 244 -22.06 79.34 -17.32
N LEU A 245 -21.96 78.52 -16.28
CA LEU A 245 -20.83 77.60 -16.11
C LEU A 245 -20.61 76.71 -17.34
N VAL A 246 -21.70 76.16 -17.91
CA VAL A 246 -21.62 75.30 -19.08
C VAL A 246 -21.20 76.09 -20.33
N ALA A 247 -21.76 77.29 -20.53
CA ALA A 247 -21.33 78.18 -21.63
C ALA A 247 -19.84 78.52 -21.52
N ASP A 248 -19.42 78.99 -20.35
CA ASP A 248 -18.04 79.39 -20.08
C ASP A 248 -17.09 78.21 -20.28
N ALA A 249 -17.50 77.00 -19.89
CA ALA A 249 -16.71 75.79 -20.13
C ALA A 249 -16.54 75.48 -21.62
N GLN A 250 -17.58 75.62 -22.44
CA GLN A 250 -17.50 75.42 -23.90
C GLN A 250 -16.63 76.49 -24.59
N THR A 251 -16.65 77.74 -24.09
CA THR A 251 -15.78 78.81 -24.60
C THR A 251 -14.33 78.61 -24.17
N LYS A 252 -14.11 78.26 -22.91
CA LYS A 252 -12.76 78.11 -22.32
C LYS A 252 -12.04 76.86 -22.83
N TYR A 253 -12.77 75.79 -23.12
CA TYR A 253 -12.21 74.50 -23.51
C TYR A 253 -12.78 74.03 -24.87
N PRO A 254 -12.06 74.25 -25.98
CA PRO A 254 -12.51 73.86 -27.32
C PRO A 254 -12.91 72.38 -27.44
N ALA A 255 -12.22 71.49 -26.72
CA ALA A 255 -12.53 70.05 -26.70
C ALA A 255 -13.93 69.73 -26.15
N LEU A 256 -14.55 70.63 -25.38
CA LEU A 256 -15.89 70.45 -24.83
C LEU A 256 -17.01 70.94 -25.76
N GLN A 257 -16.68 71.67 -26.84
CA GLN A 257 -17.69 72.22 -27.76
C GLN A 257 -18.51 71.15 -28.48
N HIS A 258 -17.89 70.01 -28.78
CA HIS A 258 -18.53 68.88 -29.47
C HIS A 258 -18.68 67.65 -28.56
N ASN A 259 -18.43 67.81 -27.26
CA ASN A 259 -18.64 66.73 -26.31
C ASN A 259 -20.16 66.54 -26.08
N ALA A 260 -20.65 65.32 -26.30
CA ALA A 260 -22.08 65.02 -26.21
C ALA A 260 -22.68 65.34 -24.84
N ASP A 261 -21.97 65.03 -23.74
CA ASP A 261 -22.45 65.25 -22.37
C ASP A 261 -22.61 66.74 -22.10
N ILE A 262 -21.63 67.54 -22.54
CA ILE A 262 -21.67 69.00 -22.38
C ILE A 262 -22.75 69.64 -23.26
N LEU A 263 -22.96 69.16 -24.48
CA LEU A 263 -24.06 69.62 -25.34
C LEU A 263 -25.43 69.30 -24.71
N TYR A 264 -25.61 68.09 -24.18
CA TYR A 264 -26.81 67.71 -23.44
C TYR A 264 -26.99 68.58 -22.19
N LEU A 265 -25.92 68.81 -21.43
CA LEU A 265 -25.94 69.64 -20.23
C LEU A 265 -26.28 71.11 -20.55
N ARG A 266 -25.79 71.63 -21.67
CA ARG A 266 -26.14 72.97 -22.19
C ARG A 266 -27.62 73.04 -22.56
N ALA A 267 -28.12 72.01 -23.24
CA ALA A 267 -29.54 71.92 -23.56
C ALA A 267 -30.42 71.89 -22.30
N ARG A 268 -29.99 71.12 -21.28
CA ARG A 268 -30.74 70.92 -20.04
C ARG A 268 -30.80 72.20 -19.21
N THR A 269 -29.66 72.88 -19.05
CA THR A 269 -29.61 74.17 -18.34
C THR A 269 -30.37 75.26 -19.07
N ALA A 270 -30.31 75.31 -20.41
CA ALA A 270 -31.13 76.22 -21.22
C ALA A 270 -32.63 75.97 -21.04
N LEU A 271 -33.06 74.70 -21.03
CA LEU A 271 -34.45 74.33 -20.79
C LEU A 271 -34.94 74.81 -19.41
N MET A 272 -34.15 74.62 -18.36
CA MET A 272 -34.47 75.12 -17.02
C MET A 272 -34.54 76.64 -16.92
N ARG A 273 -33.89 77.37 -17.85
CA ARG A 273 -33.99 78.83 -18.00
C ARG A 273 -35.11 79.27 -18.93
N ALA A 274 -35.95 78.34 -19.39
CA ALA A 274 -36.99 78.58 -20.39
C ALA A 274 -36.48 79.08 -21.75
N LEU A 275 -35.21 78.82 -22.07
CA LEU A 275 -34.58 79.15 -23.35
C LEU A 275 -34.80 78.02 -24.36
N ALA A 276 -36.06 77.81 -24.74
CA ALA A 276 -36.47 76.63 -25.50
C ALA A 276 -35.75 76.49 -26.85
N ASN A 277 -35.49 77.58 -27.57
CA ASN A 277 -34.77 77.55 -28.85
C ASN A 277 -33.35 77.00 -28.70
N GLU A 278 -32.61 77.48 -27.69
CA GLU A 278 -31.27 77.00 -27.42
C GLU A 278 -31.29 75.55 -26.94
N ALA A 279 -32.25 75.18 -26.08
CA ALA A 279 -32.42 73.80 -25.63
C ALA A 279 -32.61 72.83 -26.81
N VAL A 280 -33.45 73.20 -27.79
CA VAL A 280 -33.63 72.39 -29.01
C VAL A 280 -32.35 72.32 -29.83
N THR A 281 -31.68 73.43 -30.09
CA THR A 281 -30.45 73.45 -30.90
C THR A 281 -29.36 72.58 -30.28
N GLN A 282 -29.09 72.76 -28.98
CA GLN A 282 -28.06 72.02 -28.27
C GLN A 282 -28.42 70.54 -28.10
N GLY A 283 -29.70 70.23 -27.84
CA GLY A 283 -30.18 68.85 -27.75
C GLY A 283 -30.05 68.10 -29.08
N ARG A 284 -30.33 68.75 -30.21
CA ARG A 284 -30.12 68.15 -31.54
C ARG A 284 -28.64 67.96 -31.87
N LEU A 285 -27.78 68.90 -31.49
CA LEU A 285 -26.34 68.75 -31.63
C LEU A 285 -25.79 67.59 -30.79
N ALA A 286 -26.30 67.41 -29.56
CA ALA A 286 -25.96 66.27 -28.72
C ALA A 286 -26.38 64.95 -29.37
N LEU A 287 -27.61 64.89 -29.90
CA LEU A 287 -28.16 63.71 -30.57
C LEU A 287 -27.37 63.32 -31.85
N ALA A 288 -26.78 64.30 -32.53
CA ALA A 288 -25.98 64.09 -33.73
C ALA A 288 -24.55 63.60 -33.44
N GLN A 289 -24.10 63.62 -32.18
CA GLN A 289 -22.75 63.16 -31.85
C GLN A 289 -22.62 61.64 -32.04
N PRO A 290 -21.50 61.17 -32.63
CA PRO A 290 -21.23 59.75 -32.76
C PRO A 290 -21.00 59.12 -31.38
N GLY A 291 -21.41 57.86 -31.22
CA GLY A 291 -21.10 57.07 -30.03
C GLY A 291 -21.98 57.29 -28.80
N ILE A 292 -22.99 58.17 -28.87
CA ILE A 292 -23.96 58.30 -27.78
C ILE A 292 -24.77 57.00 -27.60
N ASP A 293 -24.91 56.57 -26.34
CA ASP A 293 -25.64 55.34 -26.02
C ASP A 293 -27.16 55.54 -26.03
N LEU A 294 -27.91 54.44 -25.91
CA LEU A 294 -29.38 54.47 -25.91
C LEU A 294 -29.95 55.21 -24.69
N SER A 295 -29.28 55.16 -23.54
CA SER A 295 -29.72 55.84 -22.32
C SER A 295 -29.68 57.35 -22.49
N MET A 296 -28.58 57.86 -23.03
CA MET A 296 -28.39 59.27 -23.35
C MET A 296 -29.34 59.73 -24.46
N LYS A 297 -29.54 58.92 -25.52
CA LYS A 297 -30.55 59.23 -26.55
C LYS A 297 -31.94 59.41 -25.96
N ARG A 298 -32.35 58.51 -25.05
CA ARG A 298 -33.65 58.62 -24.36
C ARG A 298 -33.75 59.94 -23.60
N ALA A 299 -32.73 60.28 -22.80
CA ALA A 299 -32.69 61.51 -22.02
C ALA A 299 -32.72 62.77 -22.91
N ILE A 300 -32.04 62.76 -24.07
CA ILE A 300 -32.08 63.85 -25.04
C ILE A 300 -33.48 63.99 -25.67
N PHE A 301 -34.13 62.90 -26.06
CA PHE A 301 -35.49 62.96 -26.61
C PHE A 301 -36.52 63.44 -25.58
N GLU A 302 -36.40 63.04 -24.32
CA GLU A 302 -37.24 63.56 -23.23
C GLU A 302 -37.09 65.07 -23.07
N LEU A 303 -35.86 65.56 -23.11
CA LEU A 303 -35.53 66.99 -23.05
C LEU A 303 -36.09 67.75 -24.26
N LEU A 304 -35.86 67.23 -25.47
CA LEU A 304 -36.35 67.84 -26.71
C LEU A 304 -37.88 67.89 -26.74
N SER A 305 -38.56 66.85 -26.26
CA SER A 305 -40.03 66.84 -26.13
C SER A 305 -40.55 67.98 -25.25
N GLN A 306 -39.91 68.21 -24.11
CA GLN A 306 -40.23 69.33 -23.22
C GLN A 306 -39.95 70.68 -23.89
N ALA A 307 -38.78 70.82 -24.53
CA ALA A 307 -38.40 72.06 -25.21
C ALA A 307 -39.35 72.41 -26.36
N TYR A 308 -39.75 71.42 -27.18
CA TYR A 308 -40.72 71.63 -28.26
C TYR A 308 -42.11 71.96 -27.76
N SER A 309 -42.52 71.38 -26.63
CA SER A 309 -43.80 71.73 -25.98
C SER A 309 -43.80 73.18 -25.50
N MET A 310 -42.67 73.69 -24.97
CA MET A 310 -42.53 75.11 -24.62
C MET A 310 -42.59 76.05 -25.83
N GLN A 311 -42.18 75.57 -27.01
CA GLN A 311 -42.31 76.30 -28.28
C GLN A 311 -43.71 76.18 -28.91
N GLN A 312 -44.63 75.43 -28.29
CA GLN A 312 -45.93 75.06 -28.87
C GLN A 312 -45.83 74.22 -30.18
N CYS A 313 -44.67 73.61 -30.41
CA CYS A 313 -44.38 72.70 -31.52
C CYS A 313 -44.80 71.26 -31.14
N TYR A 314 -46.10 71.04 -30.97
CA TYR A 314 -46.63 69.79 -30.39
C TYR A 314 -46.38 68.56 -31.25
N GLU A 315 -46.34 68.69 -32.58
CA GLU A 315 -46.04 67.59 -33.49
C GLU A 315 -44.61 67.05 -33.27
N GLN A 316 -43.62 67.95 -33.19
CA GLN A 316 -42.23 67.57 -32.88
C GLN A 316 -42.09 67.04 -31.45
N ALA A 317 -42.85 67.61 -30.50
CA ALA A 317 -42.85 67.14 -29.12
C ALA A 317 -43.37 65.70 -29.00
N LEU A 318 -44.43 65.37 -29.76
CA LEU A 318 -45.00 64.03 -29.84
C LEU A 318 -44.05 63.06 -30.55
N ALA A 319 -43.45 63.44 -31.68
CA ALA A 319 -42.45 62.62 -32.36
C ALA A 319 -41.24 62.28 -31.46
N CYS A 320 -40.84 63.22 -30.59
CA CYS A 320 -39.83 62.95 -29.56
C CYS A 320 -40.33 61.93 -28.52
N LYS A 321 -41.59 61.99 -28.09
CA LYS A 321 -42.19 60.97 -27.20
C LYS A 321 -42.23 59.59 -27.84
N ASP A 322 -42.58 59.49 -29.11
CA ASP A 322 -42.54 58.23 -29.86
C ASP A 322 -41.11 57.68 -29.92
N SER A 323 -40.13 58.56 -30.12
CA SER A 323 -38.71 58.20 -30.06
C SER A 323 -38.27 57.71 -28.68
N VAL A 324 -38.79 58.28 -27.58
CA VAL A 324 -38.54 57.78 -26.22
C VAL A 324 -39.06 56.36 -26.03
N VAL A 325 -40.26 56.05 -26.53
CA VAL A 325 -40.83 54.70 -26.48
C VAL A 325 -39.96 53.73 -27.28
N ALA A 326 -39.66 54.06 -28.54
CA ALA A 326 -38.83 53.23 -29.40
C ALA A 326 -37.42 52.96 -28.82
N VAL A 327 -36.78 53.98 -28.23
CA VAL A 327 -35.48 53.83 -27.57
C VAL A 327 -35.60 53.00 -26.29
N SER A 328 -36.70 53.12 -25.54
CA SER A 328 -36.94 52.32 -24.33
C SER A 328 -37.14 50.83 -24.65
N ASP A 329 -37.84 50.52 -25.73
CA ASP A 329 -37.98 49.15 -26.24
C ASP A 329 -36.64 48.60 -26.70
N ALA A 330 -35.85 49.40 -27.44
CA ALA A 330 -34.50 49.03 -27.85
C ALA A 330 -33.57 48.77 -26.65
N LEU A 331 -33.67 49.58 -25.60
CA LEU A 331 -32.89 49.42 -24.37
C LEU A 331 -33.30 48.16 -23.59
N SER A 332 -34.58 47.84 -23.54
CA SER A 332 -35.10 46.61 -22.94
C SER A 332 -34.62 45.37 -23.70
N ASN A 333 -34.66 45.42 -25.04
CA ASN A 333 -34.11 44.35 -25.89
C ASN A 333 -32.60 44.17 -25.70
N LEU A 334 -31.83 45.27 -25.67
CA LEU A 334 -30.39 45.23 -25.43
C LEU A 334 -30.06 44.65 -24.04
N THR A 335 -30.83 45.03 -23.02
CA THR A 335 -30.71 44.47 -21.66
C THR A 335 -30.95 42.97 -21.67
N GLY A 336 -32.01 42.51 -22.34
CA GLY A 336 -32.29 41.08 -22.52
C GLY A 336 -31.18 40.33 -23.24
N GLN A 337 -30.62 40.92 -24.30
CA GLN A 337 -29.48 40.34 -25.04
C GLN A 337 -28.23 40.19 -24.17
N LYS A 338 -27.85 41.24 -23.42
CA LYS A 338 -26.69 41.19 -22.52
C LYS A 338 -26.83 40.12 -21.44
N LEU A 339 -27.99 40.04 -20.80
CA LEU A 339 -28.26 39.02 -19.78
C LEU A 339 -28.31 37.60 -20.38
N TYR A 340 -28.82 37.45 -21.59
CA TYR A 340 -28.80 36.18 -22.31
C TYR A 340 -27.36 35.74 -22.62
N GLU A 341 -26.52 36.66 -23.12
CA GLU A 341 -25.10 36.41 -23.36
C GLU A 341 -24.36 36.00 -22.07
N ALA A 342 -24.61 36.68 -20.95
CA ALA A 342 -24.05 36.30 -19.65
C ALA A 342 -24.40 34.85 -19.28
N ARG A 343 -25.67 34.45 -19.44
CA ARG A 343 -26.12 33.08 -19.17
C ARG A 343 -25.49 32.07 -20.11
N GLN A 344 -25.31 32.40 -21.40
CA GLN A 344 -24.61 31.53 -22.34
C GLN A 344 -23.15 31.30 -21.93
N ILE A 345 -22.43 32.37 -21.57
CA ILE A 345 -21.04 32.26 -21.09
C ILE A 345 -20.96 31.38 -19.84
N GLN A 346 -21.90 31.56 -18.91
CA GLN A 346 -21.95 30.74 -17.70
C GLN A 346 -22.24 29.28 -17.99
N PHE A 347 -23.18 29.01 -18.90
CA PHE A 347 -23.50 27.65 -19.31
C PHE A 347 -22.29 26.97 -19.99
N ASP A 348 -21.59 27.68 -20.89
CA ASP A 348 -20.36 27.19 -21.54
C ASP A 348 -19.27 26.87 -20.50
N ILE A 349 -19.09 27.72 -19.49
CA ILE A 349 -18.14 27.51 -18.39
C ILE A 349 -18.58 26.31 -17.53
N TRP A 350 -19.86 26.21 -17.21
CA TRP A 350 -20.43 25.13 -16.41
C TRP A 350 -20.27 23.77 -17.10
N GLN A 351 -20.53 23.69 -18.41
CA GLN A 351 -20.32 22.48 -19.21
C GLN A 351 -18.85 22.04 -19.17
N LYS A 352 -17.92 22.97 -19.43
CA LYS A 352 -16.48 22.67 -19.37
C LYS A 352 -16.03 22.24 -17.97
N GLN A 353 -16.58 22.85 -16.93
CA GLN A 353 -16.27 22.47 -15.55
C GLN A 353 -16.76 21.04 -15.26
N GLN A 354 -17.97 20.69 -15.69
CA GLN A 354 -18.48 19.32 -15.59
C GLN A 354 -17.62 18.30 -16.33
N GLU A 355 -17.17 18.63 -17.55
CA GLU A 355 -16.26 17.77 -18.31
C GLU A 355 -14.97 17.52 -17.52
N ILE A 356 -14.32 18.60 -17.03
CA ILE A 356 -13.10 18.51 -16.21
C ILE A 356 -13.33 17.66 -14.96
N ASP A 357 -14.44 17.85 -14.25
CA ASP A 357 -14.74 17.11 -13.02
C ASP A 357 -14.98 15.62 -13.32
N ASN A 358 -15.63 15.31 -14.45
CA ASN A 358 -15.79 13.93 -14.91
C ASN A 358 -14.45 13.29 -15.30
N TYR A 359 -13.56 14.02 -15.97
CA TYR A 359 -12.20 13.56 -16.25
C TYR A 359 -11.42 13.29 -14.96
N LYS A 360 -11.48 14.20 -13.98
CA LYS A 360 -10.82 14.01 -12.66
C LYS A 360 -11.35 12.78 -11.93
N LYS A 361 -12.66 12.55 -11.93
CA LYS A 361 -13.27 11.35 -11.34
C LYS A 361 -12.82 10.07 -12.03
N ARG A 362 -12.79 10.04 -13.37
CA ARG A 362 -12.29 8.89 -14.14
C ARG A 362 -10.83 8.60 -13.83
N HIS A 363 -9.97 9.61 -13.84
CA HIS A 363 -8.56 9.43 -13.47
C HIS A 363 -8.38 8.99 -12.03
N ALA A 364 -9.18 9.49 -11.08
CA ALA A 364 -9.12 9.01 -9.69
C ALA A 364 -9.49 7.52 -9.58
N LEU A 365 -10.50 7.06 -10.33
CA LEU A 365 -10.88 5.65 -10.40
C LEU A 365 -9.78 4.79 -11.05
N GLU A 366 -9.18 5.25 -12.14
CA GLU A 366 -8.05 4.58 -12.80
C GLU A 366 -6.87 4.41 -11.84
N MET A 367 -6.52 5.47 -11.10
CA MET A 367 -5.44 5.41 -10.10
C MET A 367 -5.78 4.47 -8.94
N ALA A 368 -7.02 4.45 -8.46
CA ALA A 368 -7.46 3.53 -7.42
C ALA A 368 -7.37 2.06 -7.88
N LEU A 369 -7.80 1.77 -9.12
CA LEU A 369 -7.70 0.43 -9.71
C LEU A 369 -6.23 -0.01 -9.83
N LEU A 370 -5.34 0.88 -10.25
CA LEU A 370 -3.90 0.59 -10.34
C LEU A 370 -3.33 0.20 -8.96
N VAL A 371 -3.68 0.93 -7.90
CA VAL A 371 -3.26 0.60 -6.52
C VAL A 371 -3.77 -0.77 -6.08
N VAL A 372 -5.04 -1.11 -6.37
CA VAL A 372 -5.62 -2.43 -6.05
C VAL A 372 -4.86 -3.55 -6.76
N VAL A 373 -4.54 -3.37 -8.05
CA VAL A 373 -3.77 -4.35 -8.83
C VAL A 373 -2.36 -4.52 -8.25
N LEU A 374 -1.70 -3.43 -7.85
CA LEU A 374 -0.40 -3.51 -7.18
C LEU A 374 -0.46 -4.29 -5.86
N ILE A 375 -1.49 -4.05 -5.04
CA ILE A 375 -1.69 -4.80 -3.78
C ILE A 375 -1.95 -6.28 -4.06
N ALA A 376 -2.82 -6.59 -5.02
CA ALA A 376 -3.15 -7.97 -5.40
C ALA A 376 -1.93 -8.72 -5.95
N SER A 377 -1.12 -8.07 -6.79
CA SER A 377 0.12 -8.67 -7.31
C SER A 377 1.14 -8.91 -6.18
N GLY A 378 1.27 -7.98 -5.23
CA GLY A 378 2.11 -8.17 -4.05
C GLY A 378 1.66 -9.34 -3.17
N ALA A 379 0.35 -9.46 -2.92
CA ALA A 379 -0.23 -10.58 -2.17
C ALA A 379 -0.03 -11.92 -2.88
N LEU A 380 -0.14 -11.95 -4.22
CA LEU A 380 0.14 -13.13 -5.03
C LEU A 380 1.61 -13.56 -4.91
N VAL A 381 2.55 -12.63 -5.06
CA VAL A 381 3.98 -12.91 -4.90
C VAL A 381 4.27 -13.44 -3.49
N TRP A 382 3.70 -12.82 -2.46
CA TRP A 382 3.83 -13.30 -1.08
C TRP A 382 3.30 -14.73 -0.91
N ALA A 383 2.11 -15.03 -1.44
CA ALA A 383 1.53 -16.37 -1.40
C ALA A 383 2.41 -17.42 -2.11
N LEU A 384 3.01 -17.07 -3.26
CA LEU A 384 3.95 -17.95 -3.97
C LEU A 384 5.24 -18.19 -3.17
N VAL A 385 5.78 -17.15 -2.52
CA VAL A 385 6.95 -17.28 -1.63
C VAL A 385 6.64 -18.17 -0.43
N VAL A 386 5.48 -17.99 0.21
CA VAL A 386 5.04 -18.85 1.33
C VAL A 386 4.87 -20.30 0.86
N LYS A 387 4.20 -20.53 -0.28
CA LYS A 387 4.03 -21.88 -0.84
C LYS A 387 5.36 -22.57 -1.13
N THR A 388 6.31 -21.85 -1.75
CA THR A 388 7.65 -22.41 -2.04
C THR A 388 8.46 -22.66 -0.78
N LYS A 389 8.38 -21.79 0.23
CA LYS A 389 9.03 -22.00 1.54
C LYS A 389 8.43 -23.20 2.28
N ASN A 390 7.10 -23.31 2.33
CA ASN A 390 6.40 -24.43 2.95
C ASN A 390 6.71 -25.75 2.24
N ALA A 391 6.74 -25.78 0.90
CA ALA A 391 7.14 -26.97 0.15
C ALA A 391 8.60 -27.39 0.44
N ARG A 392 9.52 -26.43 0.59
CA ARG A 392 10.90 -26.71 1.02
C ARG A 392 10.95 -27.28 2.44
N GLN A 393 10.14 -26.75 3.36
CA GLN A 393 10.04 -27.27 4.72
C GLN A 393 9.47 -28.69 4.75
N GLN A 394 8.41 -28.96 3.99
CA GLN A 394 7.80 -30.29 3.87
C GLN A 394 8.80 -31.31 3.29
N ARG A 395 9.57 -30.93 2.27
CA ARG A 395 10.64 -31.80 1.73
C ARG A 395 11.73 -32.09 2.76
N LYS A 396 12.13 -31.10 3.56
CA LYS A 396 13.09 -31.30 4.65
C LYS A 396 12.54 -32.24 5.72
N LEU A 397 11.28 -32.07 6.11
CA LEU A 397 10.62 -32.95 7.08
C LEU A 397 10.54 -34.38 6.56
N ALA A 398 10.08 -34.59 5.33
CA ALA A 398 10.04 -35.90 4.70
C ALA A 398 11.43 -36.56 4.60
N HIS A 399 12.47 -35.78 4.29
CA HIS A 399 13.84 -36.29 4.26
C HIS A 399 14.31 -36.75 5.66
N MET A 400 14.05 -35.95 6.70
CA MET A 400 14.41 -36.31 8.07
C MET A 400 13.61 -37.54 8.56
N GLU A 401 12.35 -37.67 8.16
CA GLU A 401 11.51 -38.82 8.49
C GLU A 401 12.02 -40.11 7.82
N LEU A 402 12.43 -40.03 6.55
CA LEU A 402 13.06 -41.15 5.84
C LEU A 402 14.39 -41.56 6.48
N GLU A 403 15.25 -40.61 6.85
CA GLU A 403 16.50 -40.90 7.58
C GLU A 403 16.21 -41.58 8.92
N HIS A 404 15.22 -41.09 9.66
CA HIS A 404 14.82 -41.69 10.94
C HIS A 404 14.28 -43.12 10.77
N GLU A 405 13.46 -43.38 9.74
CA GLU A 405 12.97 -44.73 9.44
C GLU A 405 14.12 -45.68 9.06
N GLN A 406 15.10 -45.21 8.28
CA GLN A 406 16.30 -45.98 7.95
C GLN A 406 17.08 -46.38 9.20
N VAL A 407 17.36 -45.41 10.08
CA VAL A 407 18.06 -45.66 11.35
C VAL A 407 17.29 -46.65 12.22
N GLN A 408 15.96 -46.55 12.29
CA GLN A 408 15.12 -47.50 13.03
C GLN A 408 15.18 -48.91 12.45
N ARG A 409 15.17 -49.05 11.12
CA ARG A 409 15.29 -50.35 10.45
C ARG A 409 16.65 -50.99 10.70
N GLU A 410 17.74 -50.23 10.62
CA GLU A 410 19.08 -50.70 10.94
C GLU A 410 19.18 -51.18 12.39
N ALA A 411 18.65 -50.40 13.34
CA ALA A 411 18.61 -50.79 14.75
C ALA A 411 17.79 -52.07 14.99
N LEU A 412 16.68 -52.26 14.27
CA LEU A 412 15.86 -53.47 14.37
C LEU A 412 16.59 -54.70 13.78
N GLN A 413 17.23 -54.56 12.62
CA GLN A 413 18.03 -55.63 12.02
C GLN A 413 19.16 -56.07 12.95
N GLN A 414 19.81 -55.12 13.61
CA GLN A 414 20.88 -55.43 14.55
C GLN A 414 20.38 -56.18 15.80
N LYS A 415 19.18 -55.86 16.31
CA LYS A 415 18.56 -56.62 17.40
C LYS A 415 18.28 -58.07 17.00
N LEU A 416 17.68 -58.30 15.82
CA LEU A 416 17.39 -59.64 15.33
C LEU A 416 18.65 -60.49 15.12
N ALA A 417 19.73 -59.88 14.61
CA ALA A 417 21.01 -60.55 14.45
C ALA A 417 21.60 -60.99 15.80
N ASN A 418 21.48 -60.17 16.85
CA ASN A 418 21.93 -60.52 18.20
C ASN A 418 21.13 -61.69 18.79
N GLU A 419 19.79 -61.68 18.65
CA GLU A 419 18.93 -62.77 19.15
C GLU A 419 19.26 -64.11 18.48
N GLN A 420 19.53 -64.12 17.17
CA GLN A 420 19.93 -65.33 16.44
C GLN A 420 21.26 -65.91 16.95
N ALA A 421 22.24 -65.05 17.23
CA ALA A 421 23.54 -65.47 17.76
C ALA A 421 23.41 -66.13 19.15
N GLU A 422 22.56 -65.58 20.02
CA GLU A 422 22.29 -66.16 21.35
C GLU A 422 21.66 -67.56 21.25
N GLN A 423 20.71 -67.75 20.33
CA GLN A 423 20.04 -69.03 20.14
C GLN A 423 21.00 -70.13 19.65
N GLU A 424 21.92 -69.78 18.74
CA GLU A 424 22.91 -70.73 18.23
C GLU A 424 23.89 -71.19 19.31
N GLN A 425 24.30 -70.28 20.20
CA GLN A 425 25.20 -70.58 21.32
C GLN A 425 24.59 -71.57 22.32
N SER A 426 23.29 -71.41 22.63
CA SER A 426 22.56 -72.32 23.52
C SER A 426 22.53 -73.75 22.98
N ARG A 427 22.26 -73.90 21.67
CA ARG A 427 22.19 -75.22 21.02
C ARG A 427 23.52 -75.99 21.06
N ARG A 428 24.65 -75.32 20.81
CA ARG A 428 25.99 -75.95 20.84
C ARG A 428 26.32 -76.53 22.22
N THR A 429 25.87 -75.88 23.29
CA THR A 429 26.10 -76.31 24.67
C THR A 429 25.39 -77.63 24.99
N ILE A 430 24.17 -77.81 24.50
CA ILE A 430 23.38 -79.04 24.71
C ILE A 430 24.06 -80.24 24.02
N GLU A 431 24.52 -80.06 22.77
CA GLU A 431 25.13 -81.13 22.00
C GLU A 431 26.44 -81.65 22.62
N GLN A 432 27.23 -80.79 23.27
CA GLN A 432 28.47 -81.19 23.94
C GLN A 432 28.22 -82.10 25.15
N ARG A 433 27.22 -81.77 25.98
CA ARG A 433 26.87 -82.52 27.19
C ARG A 433 26.40 -83.95 26.89
N SER A 434 25.65 -84.14 25.80
CA SER A 434 25.15 -85.46 25.39
C SER A 434 26.27 -86.43 24.98
N ARG A 435 27.30 -85.93 24.28
CA ARG A 435 28.46 -86.74 23.84
C ARG A 435 29.29 -87.29 25.00
N GLU A 436 29.48 -86.50 26.05
CA GLU A 436 30.24 -86.92 27.24
C GLU A 436 29.59 -88.13 27.95
N LEU A 437 28.26 -88.23 27.91
CA LEU A 437 27.51 -89.30 28.58
C LEU A 437 27.65 -90.64 27.84
N MET A 438 27.52 -90.61 26.52
CA MET A 438 27.61 -91.81 25.67
C MET A 438 28.97 -92.50 25.84
N SER A 439 30.04 -91.71 25.95
CA SER A 439 31.39 -92.21 26.18
C SER A 439 31.54 -92.97 27.51
N LYS A 440 30.96 -92.44 28.59
CA LYS A 440 31.00 -93.08 29.92
C LYS A 440 30.19 -94.38 29.98
N ALA A 441 29.02 -94.41 29.36
CA ALA A 441 28.18 -95.61 29.30
C ALA A 441 28.85 -96.76 28.52
N MET A 442 29.53 -96.44 27.41
CA MET A 442 30.26 -97.45 26.62
C MET A 442 31.47 -98.05 27.36
N GLN A 443 32.20 -97.26 28.14
CA GLN A 443 33.33 -97.76 28.92
C GLN A 443 32.90 -98.79 29.98
N ALA A 444 31.75 -98.58 30.63
CA ALA A 444 31.19 -99.52 31.59
C ALA A 444 30.77 -100.85 30.93
N ALA A 445 30.07 -100.76 29.80
CA ALA A 445 29.65 -101.93 29.01
C ALA A 445 30.82 -102.83 28.60
N ASN A 446 31.90 -102.24 28.07
CA ASN A 446 33.07 -102.99 27.60
C ASN A 446 33.82 -103.69 28.75
N ARG A 447 33.84 -103.07 29.94
CA ARG A 447 34.45 -103.66 31.15
C ARG A 447 33.70 -104.93 31.59
N ASN A 448 32.38 -104.93 31.49
CA ASN A 448 31.54 -106.06 31.89
C ASN A 448 31.65 -107.25 30.92
N ASP A 449 31.85 -107.00 29.62
CA ASP A 449 32.08 -108.08 28.65
C ASP A 449 33.43 -108.77 28.85
N SER A 450 34.51 -108.03 29.10
CA SER A 450 35.83 -108.63 29.38
C SER A 450 35.83 -109.51 30.65
N LEU A 451 35.05 -109.15 31.67
CA LEU A 451 34.91 -109.95 32.89
C LEU A 451 34.11 -111.24 32.66
N ARG A 452 33.12 -111.22 31.76
CA ARG A 452 32.36 -112.42 31.36
C ARG A 452 33.22 -113.41 30.57
N GLU A 453 34.05 -112.91 29.66
CA GLU A 453 34.98 -113.74 28.89
C GLU A 453 35.99 -114.46 29.80
N LEU A 454 36.52 -113.75 30.81
CA LEU A 454 37.39 -114.34 31.83
C LEU A 454 36.67 -115.42 32.66
N LEU A 455 35.41 -115.21 33.05
CA LEU A 455 34.62 -116.20 33.79
C LEU A 455 34.35 -117.46 32.94
N HIS A 456 33.97 -117.29 31.67
CA HIS A 456 33.73 -118.43 30.78
C HIS A 456 35.00 -119.25 30.54
N THR A 457 36.16 -118.61 30.42
CA THR A 457 37.43 -119.31 30.20
C THR A 457 37.82 -120.15 31.43
N LEU A 458 37.52 -119.66 32.64
CA LEU A 458 37.82 -120.36 33.89
C LEU A 458 36.84 -121.50 34.22
N GLU A 459 35.61 -121.48 33.68
CA GLU A 459 34.59 -122.51 33.92
C GLU A 459 34.64 -123.69 32.93
N THR A 460 35.35 -123.56 31.80
CA THR A 460 35.35 -124.56 30.71
C THR A 460 36.62 -125.42 30.66
N ASP A 461 37.58 -125.23 31.58
CA ASP A 461 38.84 -126.00 31.60
C ASP A 461 38.69 -127.33 32.35
N SER A 462 38.68 -128.44 31.61
CA SER A 462 38.32 -129.81 32.01
C SER A 462 39.29 -130.49 33.01
N GLY A 463 40.22 -129.76 33.61
CA GLY A 463 41.24 -130.28 34.54
C GLY A 463 41.15 -129.78 35.98
N LEU A 464 40.17 -128.91 36.31
CA LEU A 464 40.10 -128.22 37.61
C LEU A 464 39.12 -128.90 38.59
N ASP A 465 39.67 -129.75 39.48
CA ASP A 465 38.96 -130.29 40.65
C ASP A 465 38.83 -129.18 41.73
N LEU A 466 37.73 -128.42 41.65
CA LEU A 466 37.44 -127.22 42.46
C LEU A 466 37.32 -127.51 43.97
N ASP A 467 37.17 -128.76 44.40
CA ASP A 467 37.07 -129.13 45.82
C ASP A 467 38.44 -129.27 46.52
N LYS A 468 39.55 -129.21 45.78
CA LYS A 468 40.92 -129.24 46.35
C LYS A 468 41.62 -127.88 46.42
N ARG A 469 41.00 -126.79 45.94
CA ARG A 469 41.62 -125.44 45.85
C ARG A 469 40.69 -124.31 46.36
N PRO A 470 40.59 -124.08 47.68
CA PRO A 470 39.64 -123.14 48.27
C PRO A 470 39.90 -121.66 47.92
N GLU A 471 41.15 -121.28 47.60
CA GLU A 471 41.48 -119.91 47.21
C GLU A 471 40.87 -119.54 45.85
N LEU A 472 40.95 -120.43 44.86
CA LEU A 472 40.37 -120.22 43.53
C LEU A 472 38.84 -120.14 43.58
N LYS A 473 38.21 -120.92 44.46
CA LYS A 473 36.75 -120.87 44.72
C LYS A 473 36.32 -119.52 45.30
N ARG A 474 37.16 -118.88 46.14
CA ARG A 474 36.94 -117.51 46.63
C ARG A 474 37.13 -116.47 45.55
N THR A 475 38.14 -116.60 44.68
CA THR A 475 38.36 -115.65 43.56
C THR A 475 37.23 -115.71 42.54
N LEU A 476 36.74 -116.91 42.22
CA LEU A 476 35.54 -117.12 41.38
C LEU A 476 34.29 -116.51 42.02
N ALA A 477 34.11 -116.66 43.33
CA ALA A 477 33.00 -116.01 44.05
C ALA A 477 33.13 -114.49 44.06
N ALA A 478 34.35 -113.94 44.21
CA ALA A 478 34.60 -112.50 44.17
C ALA A 478 34.38 -111.90 42.78
N LEU A 479 34.82 -112.59 41.72
CA LEU A 479 34.56 -112.23 40.33
C LEU A 479 33.06 -112.29 39.99
N ARG A 480 32.36 -113.34 40.44
CA ARG A 480 30.88 -113.42 40.31
C ARG A 480 30.18 -112.29 41.04
N HIS A 481 30.60 -111.94 42.26
CA HIS A 481 30.04 -110.81 43.00
C HIS A 481 30.33 -109.45 42.33
N GLN A 482 31.48 -109.29 41.67
CA GLN A 482 31.80 -108.08 40.92
C GLN A 482 30.94 -107.96 39.64
N LEU A 483 30.59 -109.09 39.02
CA LEU A 483 29.66 -109.18 37.89
C LEU A 483 28.18 -108.98 38.30
N ASP A 484 27.81 -109.37 39.53
CA ASP A 484 26.46 -109.24 40.09
C ASP A 484 26.21 -107.87 40.75
N SER A 485 27.19 -106.96 40.69
CA SER A 485 27.06 -105.64 41.27
C SER A 485 25.96 -104.85 40.57
N THR A 486 24.80 -104.82 41.21
CA THR A 486 23.62 -104.01 40.92
C THR A 486 23.88 -102.49 41.07
N VAL A 487 25.15 -102.11 41.24
CA VAL A 487 25.65 -100.80 41.62
C VAL A 487 25.71 -99.85 40.42
N GLU A 488 26.02 -100.32 39.21
CA GLU A 488 26.12 -99.46 38.00
C GLU A 488 24.75 -98.94 37.51
N TRP A 489 23.65 -99.67 37.76
CA TRP A 489 22.29 -99.23 37.37
C TRP A 489 21.72 -98.13 38.28
N LYS A 490 22.10 -98.11 39.56
CA LYS A 490 21.63 -97.10 40.51
C LYS A 490 22.16 -95.71 40.13
N ASP A 491 23.39 -95.64 39.64
CA ASP A 491 24.01 -94.41 39.16
C ASP A 491 23.36 -93.91 37.86
N PHE A 492 23.07 -94.81 36.91
CA PHE A 492 22.29 -94.47 35.72
C PHE A 492 20.91 -93.91 36.07
N THR A 493 20.17 -94.59 36.96
CA THR A 493 18.81 -94.18 37.35
C THR A 493 18.84 -92.81 38.02
N THR A 494 19.80 -92.57 38.92
CA THR A 494 19.93 -91.29 39.64
C THR A 494 20.25 -90.14 38.67
N TYR A 495 21.17 -90.34 37.73
CA TYR A 495 21.51 -89.30 36.75
C TYR A 495 20.36 -89.05 35.75
N PHE A 496 19.71 -90.11 35.28
CA PHE A 496 18.58 -90.01 34.35
C PHE A 496 17.38 -89.32 35.00
N GLU A 497 17.09 -89.59 36.28
CA GLU A 497 16.07 -88.86 37.05
C GLU A 497 16.42 -87.37 37.23
N GLN A 498 17.70 -87.03 37.39
CA GLN A 498 18.13 -85.63 37.51
C GLN A 498 18.02 -84.84 36.20
N THR A 499 18.35 -85.45 35.06
CA THR A 499 18.32 -84.77 33.75
C THR A 499 16.98 -84.85 33.04
N ASN A 500 16.25 -85.95 33.21
CA ASN A 500 15.02 -86.28 32.49
C ASN A 500 13.85 -86.59 33.45
N GLY A 501 13.86 -86.00 34.65
CA GLY A 501 12.84 -86.25 35.67
C GLY A 501 11.41 -85.92 35.20
N GLN A 502 11.24 -84.85 34.42
CA GLN A 502 9.92 -84.52 33.84
C GLN A 502 9.42 -85.59 32.87
N PHE A 503 10.29 -86.18 32.06
CA PHE A 503 9.94 -87.28 31.16
C PHE A 503 9.46 -88.50 31.96
N LEU A 504 10.17 -88.90 33.02
CA LEU A 504 9.73 -90.03 33.86
C LEU A 504 8.40 -89.77 34.57
N GLN A 505 8.16 -88.53 35.01
CA GLN A 505 6.87 -88.13 35.60
C GLN A 505 5.73 -88.20 34.58
N GLN A 506 5.93 -87.67 33.37
CA GLN A 506 4.96 -87.76 32.28
C GLN A 506 4.67 -89.20 31.89
N LEU A 507 5.70 -90.04 31.78
CA LEU A 507 5.56 -91.45 31.40
C LEU A 507 4.76 -92.24 32.44
N LYS A 508 5.02 -92.03 33.73
CA LYS A 508 4.24 -92.64 34.83
C LYS A 508 2.80 -92.14 34.87
N HIS A 509 2.56 -90.88 34.50
CA HIS A 509 1.22 -90.30 34.46
C HIS A 509 0.40 -90.87 33.27
N LEU A 510 1.01 -90.96 32.08
CA LEU A 510 0.36 -91.49 30.88
C LEU A 510 0.16 -93.01 30.94
N HIS A 511 1.11 -93.75 31.52
CA HIS A 511 1.12 -95.22 31.54
C HIS A 511 1.36 -95.76 32.96
N PRO A 512 0.35 -95.70 33.86
CA PRO A 512 0.51 -96.07 35.26
C PRO A 512 0.73 -97.58 35.49
N THR A 513 0.53 -98.42 34.48
CA THR A 513 0.68 -99.88 34.54
C THR A 513 2.12 -100.37 34.30
N LEU A 514 3.06 -99.46 34.01
CA LEU A 514 4.46 -99.79 33.77
C LEU A 514 5.17 -100.16 35.07
N THR A 515 5.85 -101.30 35.06
CA THR A 515 6.69 -101.72 36.18
C THR A 515 8.00 -100.94 36.19
N ALA A 516 8.68 -100.89 37.35
CA ALA A 516 10.00 -100.27 37.47
C ALA A 516 10.97 -100.81 36.41
N ASN A 517 10.97 -102.11 36.13
CA ASN A 517 11.84 -102.71 35.11
C ASN A 517 11.50 -102.30 33.66
N GLU A 518 10.27 -101.87 33.40
CA GLU A 518 9.86 -101.36 32.08
C GLU A 518 10.20 -99.87 31.95
N LEU A 519 10.10 -99.08 33.02
CA LEU A 519 10.60 -97.70 33.05
C LEU A 519 12.12 -97.65 32.81
N ARG A 520 12.86 -98.60 33.40
CA ARG A 520 14.29 -98.78 33.15
C ARG A 520 14.59 -99.04 31.68
N TYR A 521 13.84 -99.95 31.06
CA TYR A 521 13.95 -100.25 29.64
C TYR A 521 13.65 -99.01 28.78
N LEU A 522 12.59 -98.25 29.08
CA LEU A 522 12.20 -97.06 28.33
C LEU A 522 13.18 -95.90 28.48
N SER A 523 13.84 -95.78 29.63
CA SER A 523 14.91 -94.80 29.84
C SER A 523 16.07 -95.07 28.88
N LEU A 524 16.43 -96.33 28.68
CA LEU A 524 17.46 -96.74 27.73
C LEU A 524 17.05 -96.54 26.26
N VAL A 525 15.76 -96.72 25.95
CA VAL A 525 15.23 -96.39 24.62
C VAL A 525 15.23 -94.87 24.39
N TYR A 526 14.86 -94.06 25.38
CA TYR A 526 14.81 -92.59 25.28
C TYR A 526 16.17 -91.97 24.97
N ILE A 527 17.26 -92.53 25.53
CA ILE A 527 18.63 -92.14 25.18
C ILE A 527 19.15 -92.76 23.87
N ASN A 528 18.23 -93.29 23.05
CA ASN A 528 18.47 -93.82 21.71
C ASN A 528 19.45 -95.00 21.63
N LEU A 529 19.43 -95.91 22.61
CA LEU A 529 20.22 -97.15 22.53
C LEU A 529 19.54 -98.20 21.64
N SER A 530 20.35 -98.90 20.85
CA SER A 530 19.90 -100.00 20.03
C SER A 530 19.50 -101.20 20.88
N SER A 531 18.64 -102.08 20.35
CA SER A 531 18.22 -103.29 21.08
C SER A 531 19.40 -104.22 21.43
N LYS A 532 20.52 -104.15 20.70
CA LYS A 532 21.75 -104.88 21.02
C LYS A 532 22.43 -104.28 22.25
N GLU A 533 22.57 -102.96 22.31
CA GLU A 533 23.17 -102.26 23.44
C GLU A 533 22.31 -102.36 24.71
N ILE A 534 20.98 -102.27 24.57
CA ILE A 534 20.05 -102.45 25.69
C ILE A 534 20.14 -103.90 26.22
N ALA A 535 20.26 -104.89 25.34
CA ALA A 535 20.42 -106.28 25.75
C ALA A 535 21.72 -106.48 26.55
N LEU A 536 22.80 -105.86 26.09
CA LEU A 536 24.09 -105.86 26.77
C LEU A 536 24.01 -105.22 28.16
N LEU A 537 23.40 -104.03 28.26
CA LEU A 537 23.28 -103.26 29.50
C LEU A 537 22.35 -103.91 30.52
N LEU A 538 21.25 -104.53 30.07
CA LEU A 538 20.29 -105.18 30.97
C LEU A 538 20.63 -106.65 31.28
N ASN A 539 21.76 -107.16 30.79
CA ASN A 539 22.19 -108.56 30.95
C ASN A 539 21.09 -109.56 30.53
N ILE A 540 20.47 -109.30 29.38
CA ILE A 540 19.41 -110.14 28.79
C ILE A 540 19.80 -110.54 27.37
N THR A 541 19.26 -111.66 26.86
CA THR A 541 19.52 -112.03 25.47
C THR A 541 18.90 -111.00 24.50
N PRO A 542 19.52 -110.73 23.34
CA PRO A 542 18.95 -109.84 22.32
C PRO A 542 17.52 -110.21 21.94
N GLU A 543 17.21 -111.50 21.95
CA GLU A 543 15.87 -112.03 21.67
C GLU A 543 14.86 -111.70 22.78
N TYR A 544 15.29 -111.73 24.05
CA TYR A 544 14.47 -111.26 25.18
C TYR A 544 14.29 -109.73 25.13
N CYS A 545 15.31 -108.97 24.74
CA CYS A 545 15.21 -107.52 24.56
C CYS A 545 14.19 -107.12 23.48
N LYS A 546 14.18 -107.82 22.33
CA LYS A 546 13.17 -107.62 21.27
C LYS A 546 11.75 -107.94 21.76
N LYS A 547 11.58 -109.07 22.47
CA LYS A 547 10.29 -109.42 23.09
C LYS A 547 9.85 -108.38 24.11
N LYS A 548 10.77 -107.87 24.93
CA LYS A 548 10.50 -106.80 25.90
C LYS A 548 10.12 -105.49 25.22
N LYS A 549 10.77 -105.13 24.10
CA LYS A 549 10.36 -104.00 23.24
C LYS A 549 8.91 -104.12 22.79
N GLN A 550 8.54 -105.29 22.27
CA GLN A 550 7.18 -105.59 21.82
C GLN A 550 6.16 -105.52 22.96
N GLN A 551 6.51 -106.07 24.12
CA GLN A 551 5.66 -106.07 25.31
C GLN A 551 5.39 -104.66 25.83
N VAL A 552 6.44 -103.84 25.95
CA VAL A 552 6.32 -102.47 26.48
C VAL A 552 5.61 -101.55 25.47
N ALA A 553 5.87 -101.70 24.16
CA ALA A 553 5.14 -100.97 23.13
C ALA A 553 3.62 -101.27 23.19
N ARG A 554 3.22 -102.54 23.33
CA ARG A 554 1.81 -102.93 23.49
C ARG A 554 1.18 -102.37 24.76
N LYS A 555 1.90 -102.34 25.88
CA LYS A 555 1.41 -101.72 27.13
C LYS A 555 1.15 -100.22 26.99
N MET A 556 1.85 -99.55 26.09
CA MET A 556 1.65 -98.13 25.79
C MET A 556 0.70 -97.87 24.61
N GLY A 557 0.02 -98.89 24.11
CA GLY A 557 -0.96 -98.77 23.02
C GLY A 557 -0.36 -98.61 21.62
N LEU A 558 0.94 -98.88 21.44
CA LEU A 558 1.61 -98.76 20.14
C LEU A 558 1.45 -100.04 19.31
N THR A 559 0.95 -99.90 18.08
CA THR A 559 0.74 -101.01 17.13
C THR A 559 2.05 -101.55 16.57
N ASP A 560 3.04 -100.68 16.36
CA ASP A 560 4.37 -101.03 15.86
C ASP A 560 5.45 -100.74 16.92
N PRO A 561 6.20 -101.75 17.40
CA PRO A 561 7.33 -101.53 18.31
C PRO A 561 8.40 -100.58 17.77
N ARG A 562 8.47 -100.33 16.45
CA ARG A 562 9.45 -99.40 15.84
C ARG A 562 9.17 -97.93 16.15
N THR A 563 7.91 -97.53 16.36
CA THR A 563 7.53 -96.14 16.69
C THR A 563 7.78 -95.77 18.14
N LEU A 564 8.17 -96.75 18.97
CA LEU A 564 8.45 -96.57 20.38
C LEU A 564 9.41 -95.41 20.69
N TYR A 565 10.48 -95.25 19.91
CA TYR A 565 11.43 -94.16 20.13
C TYR A 565 10.80 -92.78 19.84
N ALA A 566 10.14 -92.64 18.69
CA ALA A 566 9.49 -91.39 18.27
C ALA A 566 8.39 -90.94 19.24
N TYR A 567 7.63 -91.90 19.79
CA TYR A 567 6.64 -91.65 20.84
C TYR A 567 7.26 -91.07 22.11
N LEU A 568 8.42 -91.59 22.54
CA LEU A 568 9.09 -91.14 23.75
C LEU A 568 9.77 -89.76 23.60
N THR A 569 10.27 -89.44 22.41
CA THR A 569 10.98 -88.17 22.13
C THR A 569 10.09 -87.07 21.58
N GLY A 570 8.79 -87.33 21.40
CA GLY A 570 7.84 -86.38 20.81
C GLY A 570 8.15 -86.05 19.34
N SER A 571 8.83 -86.96 18.64
CA SER A 571 9.34 -86.75 17.27
C SER A 571 8.38 -87.21 16.17
N GLU A 572 7.24 -87.79 16.53
CA GLU A 572 6.11 -87.97 15.63
C GLU A 572 4.98 -87.02 16.03
N VAL A 573 4.65 -86.15 15.07
CA VAL A 573 3.41 -85.39 14.98
C VAL A 573 2.25 -86.35 15.20
N MET A 574 1.49 -86.17 16.28
CA MET A 574 0.21 -86.86 16.44
C MET A 574 -0.72 -86.40 15.33
N GLY A 575 -0.82 -87.22 14.28
CA GLY A 575 -1.97 -87.33 13.40
C GLY A 575 -2.86 -88.45 13.91
#